data_AF-A0A0Q9TAL5-F1
#
_entry.id   AF-A0A0Q9TAL5-F1
#
_cell.length_a   1.000
_cell.length_b   1.000
_cell.length_c   1.000
_cell.angle_alpha   90.00
_cell.angle_beta   90.00
_cell.angle_gamma   90.00
#
_symmetry.space_group_name_H-M   'P 1'
#
loop_
_entity.id
_entity.type
_entity.pdbx_description
1 polymer ?
#
loop_
_entity_poly.entity_id
_entity_poly.type
_entity_poly.pdbx_seq_one_letter_code
_entity_poly.pdbx_strand_id
1 'polypeptide(L)'
;MNSPRLEITETEKPRLVEAMRDIQEGVAAYYAETALRGDLGGHVRTWLGRVQTLNDLLTNQLADRASYTALFDPPKAPGVDLINAAKYARNIDQHVMHIVAPSTDSLIGGGTFGYRVYAQWEPVPPAAHASLRPGTQALEPTYSAELQGQEVTSTMLGVLRFFADIAPQIVHRDPRGEWTGFPLMSQPAVGAPLHPEEPIGDIPAANAWLNSRRPNGDTRVVCGQLTKDDTAYLFGFTFIGQLSFAPFVETTDQVDRDIAAGFPYLQGQLERNVQNVTEKFPQARQGAVLHSPNDVTTWATPIIRTKQDEDWLPAFGVEQWSRMVTAEHPGVFPDFVAYSERRARRLNALVPPR
;
A
#
# COMPACT_ATOMS: atom_id res chain seq x y z
N MET A 1 -19.19 4.97 11.27
CA MET A 1 -20.30 5.49 10.44
C MET A 1 -19.75 5.67 9.05
N ASN A 2 -20.43 5.16 8.02
CA ASN A 2 -19.98 5.37 6.63
C ASN A 2 -20.31 6.81 6.24
N SER A 3 -19.33 7.54 5.70
CA SER A 3 -19.57 8.86 5.12
C SER A 3 -20.57 8.76 3.94
N PRO A 4 -21.47 9.74 3.75
CA PRO A 4 -22.34 9.76 2.60
C PRO A 4 -21.51 9.78 1.32
N ARG A 5 -21.92 8.97 0.33
CA ARG A 5 -21.21 8.85 -0.95
C ARG A 5 -21.65 9.95 -1.90
N LEU A 6 -20.69 10.48 -2.66
CA LEU A 6 -20.93 11.48 -3.69
C LEU A 6 -21.52 10.83 -4.95
N GLU A 7 -22.47 11.53 -5.55
CA GLU A 7 -22.96 11.21 -6.88
C GLU A 7 -22.01 11.80 -7.93
N ILE A 8 -21.47 10.94 -8.80
CA ILE A 8 -20.51 11.31 -9.84
C ILE A 8 -21.02 10.78 -11.18
N THR A 9 -21.14 11.68 -12.15
CA THR A 9 -21.58 11.31 -13.50
C THR A 9 -20.46 10.66 -14.30
N GLU A 10 -20.80 9.88 -15.33
CA GLU A 10 -19.83 9.27 -16.24
C GLU A 10 -18.98 10.31 -17.00
N THR A 11 -19.47 11.54 -17.15
CA THR A 11 -18.71 12.66 -17.75
C THR A 11 -17.69 13.28 -16.80
N GLU A 12 -17.95 13.28 -15.49
CA GLU A 12 -17.04 13.85 -14.48
C GLU A 12 -15.96 12.85 -14.05
N LYS A 13 -16.33 11.56 -14.05
CA LYS A 13 -15.51 10.47 -13.53
C LYS A 13 -14.09 10.42 -14.10
N PRO A 14 -13.82 10.52 -15.43
CA PRO A 14 -12.47 10.37 -15.96
C PRO A 14 -11.48 11.38 -15.36
N ARG A 15 -11.87 12.65 -15.25
CA ARG A 15 -11.01 13.71 -14.72
C ARG A 15 -10.76 13.55 -13.21
N LEU A 16 -11.77 13.10 -12.46
CA LEU A 16 -11.60 12.82 -11.02
C LEU A 16 -10.71 11.60 -10.79
N VAL A 17 -10.82 10.58 -11.65
CA VAL A 17 -9.96 9.40 -11.64
C VAL A 17 -8.51 9.79 -11.93
N GLU A 18 -8.26 10.66 -12.91
CA GLU A 18 -6.90 11.18 -13.18
C GLU A 18 -6.34 11.97 -12.00
N ALA A 19 -7.13 12.87 -11.41
CA ALA A 19 -6.69 13.62 -10.22
C ALA A 19 -6.40 12.71 -9.01
N MET A 20 -7.20 11.66 -8.82
CA MET A 20 -6.95 10.67 -7.77
C MET A 20 -5.70 9.84 -8.06
N ARG A 21 -5.46 9.47 -9.32
CA ARG A 21 -4.23 8.79 -9.76
C ARG A 21 -3.00 9.61 -9.44
N ASP A 22 -3.02 10.91 -9.71
CA ASP A 22 -1.90 11.80 -9.41
C ASP A 22 -1.58 11.80 -7.91
N ILE A 23 -2.60 11.84 -7.05
CA ILE A 23 -2.40 11.77 -5.59
C ILE A 23 -1.78 10.42 -5.22
N GLN A 24 -2.33 9.31 -5.70
CA GLN A 24 -1.85 7.95 -5.45
C GLN A 24 -0.38 7.77 -5.85
N GLU A 25 -0.01 8.17 -7.07
CA GLU A 25 1.38 8.14 -7.56
C GLU A 25 2.29 9.06 -6.73
N GLY A 26 1.77 10.19 -6.26
CA GLY A 26 2.49 11.11 -5.37
C GLY A 26 2.86 10.48 -4.03
N VAL A 27 1.94 9.71 -3.43
CA VAL A 27 2.18 8.96 -2.19
C VAL A 27 3.23 7.88 -2.41
N ALA A 28 3.09 7.09 -3.48
CA ALA A 28 4.05 6.03 -3.82
C ALA A 28 5.45 6.59 -4.07
N ALA A 29 5.57 7.71 -4.79
CA ALA A 29 6.83 8.38 -5.05
C ALA A 29 7.47 8.95 -3.78
N TYR A 30 6.69 9.65 -2.94
CA TYR A 30 7.16 10.12 -1.63
C TYR A 30 7.70 8.96 -0.79
N TYR A 31 6.94 7.87 -0.69
CA TYR A 31 7.32 6.71 0.10
C TYR A 31 8.57 6.02 -0.47
N ALA A 32 8.74 5.95 -1.79
CA ALA A 32 9.97 5.48 -2.42
C ALA A 32 11.18 6.33 -1.99
N GLU A 33 11.01 7.65 -1.99
CA GLU A 33 12.08 8.61 -1.67
C GLU A 33 12.54 8.53 -0.20
N THR A 34 11.67 8.10 0.71
CA THR A 34 12.06 7.85 2.12
C THR A 34 13.22 6.86 2.25
N ALA A 35 13.39 5.97 1.27
CA ALA A 35 14.46 4.98 1.22
C ALA A 35 15.77 5.50 0.58
N LEU A 36 15.74 6.68 -0.07
CA LEU A 36 16.85 7.26 -0.83
C LEU A 36 17.41 8.55 -0.21
N ARG A 37 16.72 9.14 0.78
CA ARG A 37 17.10 10.39 1.47
C ARG A 37 17.18 11.62 0.54
N GLY A 38 16.40 11.67 -0.55
CA GLY A 38 16.30 12.87 -1.39
C GLY A 38 15.29 13.89 -0.88
N ASP A 39 14.74 14.70 -1.79
CA ASP A 39 13.92 15.87 -1.46
C ASP A 39 12.47 15.51 -1.06
N LEU A 40 12.31 15.04 0.18
CA LEU A 40 11.00 14.73 0.77
C LEU A 40 10.06 15.95 0.76
N GLY A 41 10.58 17.16 0.97
CA GLY A 41 9.80 18.40 0.95
C GLY A 41 9.21 18.71 -0.43
N GLY A 42 9.95 18.48 -1.50
CA GLY A 42 9.46 18.59 -2.89
C GLY A 42 8.30 17.65 -3.19
N HIS A 43 8.39 16.39 -2.73
CA HIS A 43 7.31 15.42 -2.87
C HIS A 43 6.06 15.82 -2.07
N VAL A 44 6.22 16.29 -0.82
CA VAL A 44 5.09 16.76 0.01
C VAL A 44 4.38 17.94 -0.63
N ARG A 45 5.12 18.96 -1.11
CA ARG A 45 4.52 20.12 -1.80
C ARG A 45 3.75 19.73 -3.05
N THR A 46 4.33 18.82 -3.85
CA THR A 46 3.68 18.30 -5.05
C THR A 46 2.39 17.56 -4.70
N TRP A 47 2.43 16.71 -3.68
CA TRP A 47 1.26 15.97 -3.19
C TRP A 47 0.17 16.92 -2.66
N LEU A 48 0.53 17.93 -1.85
CA LEU A 48 -0.41 18.95 -1.36
C LEU A 48 -1.12 19.69 -2.50
N GLY A 49 -0.39 20.03 -3.57
CA GLY A 49 -0.97 20.62 -4.78
C GLY A 49 -1.97 19.71 -5.49
N ARG A 50 -1.69 18.39 -5.56
CA ARG A 50 -2.58 17.39 -6.16
C ARG A 50 -3.84 17.17 -5.33
N VAL A 51 -3.71 17.10 -4.00
CA VAL A 51 -4.86 17.03 -3.07
C VAL A 51 -5.76 18.26 -3.22
N GLN A 52 -5.16 19.45 -3.27
CA GLN A 52 -5.92 20.69 -3.49
C GLN A 52 -6.64 20.68 -4.85
N THR A 53 -6.00 20.16 -5.90
CA THR A 53 -6.60 20.05 -7.24
C THR A 53 -7.85 19.18 -7.20
N LEU A 54 -7.79 17.98 -6.61
CA LEU A 54 -8.96 17.12 -6.46
C LEU A 54 -10.04 17.78 -5.59
N ASN A 55 -9.65 18.38 -4.46
CA ASN A 55 -10.58 19.10 -3.61
C ASN A 55 -11.31 20.23 -4.37
N ASP A 56 -10.61 20.99 -5.20
CA ASP A 56 -11.20 22.07 -5.99
C ASP A 56 -12.14 21.56 -7.09
N LEU A 57 -11.86 20.39 -7.67
CA LEU A 57 -12.78 19.73 -8.60
C LEU A 57 -14.08 19.35 -7.88
N LEU A 58 -13.98 18.73 -6.70
CA LEU A 58 -15.14 18.31 -5.91
C LEU A 58 -15.94 19.50 -5.36
N THR A 59 -15.29 20.59 -4.95
CA THR A 59 -15.96 21.79 -4.44
C THR A 59 -16.61 22.62 -5.54
N ASN A 60 -15.94 22.82 -6.68
CA ASN A 60 -16.34 23.85 -7.64
C ASN A 60 -16.93 23.30 -8.94
N GLN A 61 -16.60 22.07 -9.31
CA GLN A 61 -16.87 21.54 -10.66
C GLN A 61 -17.74 20.28 -10.65
N LEU A 62 -17.93 19.64 -9.50
CA LEU A 62 -18.85 18.53 -9.33
C LEU A 62 -20.31 19.01 -9.36
N ALA A 63 -21.18 18.25 -10.04
CA ALA A 63 -22.62 18.46 -10.01
C ALA A 63 -23.16 18.34 -8.59
N ASP A 64 -22.75 17.31 -7.85
CA ASP A 64 -23.07 17.05 -6.45
C ASP A 64 -22.14 17.79 -5.44
N ARG A 65 -21.63 18.96 -5.82
CA ARG A 65 -20.79 19.79 -4.93
C ARG A 65 -21.47 20.18 -3.62
N ALA A 66 -22.79 20.22 -3.58
CA ALA A 66 -23.55 20.54 -2.37
C ALA A 66 -23.36 19.44 -1.31
N SER A 67 -23.47 18.17 -1.69
CA SER A 67 -23.21 17.05 -0.79
C SER A 67 -21.74 17.01 -0.35
N TYR A 68 -20.79 17.30 -1.27
CA TYR A 68 -19.39 17.41 -0.90
C TYR A 68 -19.13 18.52 0.13
N THR A 69 -19.70 19.70 -0.07
CA THR A 69 -19.53 20.84 0.85
C THR A 69 -20.15 20.54 2.22
N ALA A 70 -21.30 19.87 2.25
CA ALA A 70 -21.98 19.48 3.49
C ALA A 70 -21.14 18.53 4.37
N LEU A 71 -20.16 17.82 3.82
CA LEU A 71 -19.24 16.99 4.61
C LEU A 71 -18.42 17.81 5.63
N PHE A 72 -18.21 19.10 5.32
CA PHE A 72 -17.41 20.02 6.14
C PHE A 72 -18.23 20.73 7.23
N ASP A 73 -19.57 20.63 7.16
CA ASP A 73 -20.47 21.22 8.13
C ASP A 73 -20.65 20.30 9.36
N PRO A 74 -20.86 20.84 10.57
CA PRO A 74 -21.10 20.02 11.76
C PRO A 74 -22.43 19.22 11.68
N PRO A 75 -22.45 17.93 12.06
CA PRO A 75 -21.30 17.10 12.44
C PRO A 75 -20.47 16.70 11.21
N LYS A 76 -19.16 16.99 11.25
CA LYS A 76 -18.25 16.74 10.13
C LYS A 76 -18.16 15.25 9.82
N ALA A 77 -17.99 14.93 8.54
CA ALA A 77 -17.70 13.56 8.13
C ALA A 77 -16.30 13.12 8.61
N PRO A 78 -16.11 11.84 8.99
CA PRO A 78 -14.80 11.31 9.37
C PRO A 78 -13.74 11.60 8.29
N GLY A 79 -12.55 12.07 8.71
CA GLY A 79 -11.42 12.34 7.81
C GLY A 79 -11.43 13.69 7.08
N VAL A 80 -12.53 14.45 7.12
CA VAL A 80 -12.58 15.81 6.51
C VAL A 80 -11.51 16.74 7.07
N ASP A 81 -11.21 16.60 8.35
CA ASP A 81 -10.24 17.46 9.02
C ASP A 81 -8.81 17.26 8.48
N LEU A 82 -8.47 16.07 7.93
CA LEU A 82 -7.23 15.89 7.18
C LEU A 82 -7.18 16.76 5.91
N ILE A 83 -8.31 16.97 5.23
CA ILE A 83 -8.38 17.84 4.04
C ILE A 83 -8.21 19.30 4.43
N ASN A 84 -8.87 19.74 5.50
CA ASN A 84 -8.71 21.09 6.04
C ASN A 84 -7.26 21.36 6.46
N ALA A 85 -6.62 20.41 7.12
CA ALA A 85 -5.23 20.53 7.52
C ALA A 85 -4.27 20.53 6.32
N ALA A 86 -4.47 19.67 5.32
CA ALA A 86 -3.68 19.68 4.09
C ALA A 86 -3.83 21.02 3.35
N LYS A 87 -5.04 21.57 3.29
CA LYS A 87 -5.32 22.91 2.73
C LYS A 87 -4.58 24.01 3.49
N TYR A 88 -4.52 23.93 4.82
CA TYR A 88 -3.73 24.86 5.63
C TYR A 88 -2.25 24.79 5.30
N ALA A 89 -1.66 23.58 5.32
CA ALA A 89 -0.24 23.34 5.01
C ALA A 89 0.14 23.86 3.62
N ARG A 90 -0.68 23.57 2.61
CA ARG A 90 -0.51 24.08 1.24
C ARG A 90 -0.51 25.61 1.18
N ASN A 91 -1.39 26.27 1.93
CA ASN A 91 -1.49 27.73 1.89
C ASN A 91 -0.30 28.41 2.57
N ILE A 92 0.27 27.80 3.61
CA ILE A 92 1.54 28.26 4.19
C ILE A 92 2.67 28.19 3.15
N ASP A 93 2.81 27.04 2.49
CA ASP A 93 3.82 26.84 1.43
C ASP A 93 3.65 27.86 0.30
N GLN A 94 2.44 28.01 -0.25
CA GLN A 94 2.22 28.83 -1.44
C GLN A 94 2.14 30.34 -1.20
N HIS A 95 1.66 30.79 -0.03
CA HIS A 95 1.40 32.21 0.21
C HIS A 95 2.42 32.86 1.15
N VAL A 96 3.12 32.07 1.95
CA VAL A 96 4.10 32.57 2.92
C VAL A 96 5.53 32.16 2.54
N MET A 97 5.70 31.31 1.51
CA MET A 97 6.99 30.75 1.07
C MET A 97 7.75 30.09 2.25
N HIS A 98 7.01 29.64 3.27
CA HIS A 98 7.56 28.92 4.41
C HIS A 98 7.45 27.42 4.12
N ILE A 99 8.58 26.72 4.22
CA ILE A 99 8.61 25.28 3.96
C ILE A 99 7.96 24.57 5.14
N VAL A 100 6.74 24.07 4.95
CA VAL A 100 6.21 23.00 5.80
C VAL A 100 6.91 21.72 5.35
N ALA A 101 8.10 21.48 5.90
CA ALA A 101 8.87 20.28 5.63
C ALA A 101 8.48 19.20 6.65
N PRO A 102 8.64 17.93 6.27
CA PRO A 102 8.77 16.93 7.30
C PRO A 102 10.08 17.10 8.08
N SER A 103 10.06 16.87 9.39
CA SER A 103 11.27 16.78 10.22
C SER A 103 12.08 15.51 9.90
N THR A 104 13.38 15.53 10.20
CA THR A 104 14.31 14.40 9.90
C THR A 104 14.32 13.29 10.96
N ASP A 105 13.45 13.32 11.95
CA ASP A 105 13.82 12.79 13.28
C ASP A 105 13.51 11.32 13.55
N SER A 106 13.36 10.48 12.52
CA SER A 106 13.35 9.02 12.74
C SER A 106 13.85 8.24 11.53
N LEU A 107 15.04 7.65 11.68
CA LEU A 107 15.56 6.65 10.75
C LEU A 107 15.17 5.26 11.29
N ILE A 108 14.32 4.53 10.58
CA ILE A 108 13.89 3.18 10.96
C ILE A 108 14.35 2.19 9.89
N GLY A 109 14.74 1.00 10.33
CA GLY A 109 15.44 0.01 9.52
C GLY A 109 16.95 0.05 9.74
N GLY A 110 17.68 -0.93 9.20
CA GLY A 110 19.13 -1.04 9.31
C GLY A 110 19.67 -2.39 8.83
N GLY A 111 20.97 -2.46 8.57
CA GLY A 111 21.64 -3.66 8.06
C GLY A 111 21.25 -4.00 6.61
N THR A 112 21.10 -5.29 6.30
CA THR A 112 20.87 -5.82 4.95
C THR A 112 19.58 -5.30 4.27
N PHE A 113 18.60 -4.83 5.06
CA PHE A 113 17.26 -4.44 4.56
C PHE A 113 17.13 -2.94 4.26
N GLY A 114 18.18 -2.16 4.49
CA GLY A 114 18.23 -0.72 4.23
C GLY A 114 17.50 0.13 5.29
N TYR A 115 17.69 1.44 5.16
CA TYR A 115 17.12 2.46 6.03
C TYR A 115 15.99 3.22 5.32
N ARG A 116 15.01 3.70 6.10
CA ARG A 116 13.99 4.65 5.66
C ARG A 116 13.86 5.81 6.65
N VAL A 117 13.56 6.98 6.11
CA VAL A 117 13.21 8.19 6.88
C VAL A 117 11.71 8.21 7.11
N TYR A 118 11.28 8.21 8.37
CA TYR A 118 9.88 8.39 8.76
C TYR A 118 9.68 9.82 9.23
N ALA A 119 9.29 10.62 8.27
CA ALA A 119 9.27 12.07 8.37
C ALA A 119 7.93 12.53 8.99
N GLN A 120 7.97 13.55 9.86
CA GLN A 120 6.78 14.04 10.59
C GLN A 120 6.48 15.50 10.25
N TRP A 121 5.21 15.90 10.27
CA TRP A 121 4.84 17.31 10.03
C TRP A 121 5.36 18.24 11.13
N GLU A 122 6.06 19.31 10.74
CA GLU A 122 6.58 20.31 11.67
C GLU A 122 5.50 21.29 12.17
N PRO A 123 5.66 21.87 13.37
CA PRO A 123 4.84 22.98 13.82
C PRO A 123 4.99 24.19 12.89
N VAL A 124 3.89 24.87 12.57
CA VAL A 124 3.93 26.09 11.77
C VAL A 124 4.31 27.29 12.66
N PRO A 125 5.35 28.08 12.31
CA PRO A 125 5.73 29.25 13.10
C PRO A 125 4.61 30.29 13.19
N PRO A 126 4.41 30.94 14.36
CA PRO A 126 3.36 31.95 14.54
C PRO A 126 3.42 33.10 13.52
N ALA A 127 4.62 33.51 13.12
CA ALA A 127 4.80 34.56 12.10
C ALA A 127 4.28 34.15 10.72
N ALA A 128 4.45 32.87 10.36
CA ALA A 128 3.95 32.35 9.10
C ALA A 128 2.40 32.28 9.11
N HIS A 129 1.83 31.81 10.23
CA HIS A 129 0.40 31.82 10.45
C HIS A 129 -0.22 33.24 10.37
N ALA A 130 0.42 34.22 11.04
CA ALA A 130 -0.06 35.60 11.07
C ALA A 130 -0.11 36.27 9.68
N SER A 131 0.69 35.77 8.74
CA SER A 131 0.75 36.27 7.35
C SER A 131 -0.35 35.72 6.44
N LEU A 132 -1.15 34.75 6.91
CA LEU A 132 -2.25 34.16 6.17
C LEU A 132 -3.52 35.01 6.21
N ARG A 133 -4.43 34.74 5.27
CA ARG A 133 -5.79 35.32 5.28
C ARG A 133 -6.62 34.74 6.43
N PRO A 134 -7.59 35.48 7.00
CA PRO A 134 -8.40 35.03 8.14
C PRO A 134 -9.08 33.67 7.94
N GLY A 135 -9.63 33.41 6.75
CA GLY A 135 -10.27 32.12 6.44
C GLY A 135 -9.30 30.94 6.44
N THR A 136 -8.02 31.16 6.14
CA THR A 136 -6.98 30.11 6.23
C THR A 136 -6.49 29.97 7.67
N GLN A 137 -6.37 31.07 8.41
CA GLN A 137 -6.00 31.03 9.84
C GLN A 137 -6.97 30.18 10.65
N ALA A 138 -8.27 30.21 10.31
CA ALA A 138 -9.29 29.38 10.96
C ALA A 138 -9.06 27.86 10.81
N LEU A 139 -8.19 27.40 9.90
CA LEU A 139 -7.85 26.00 9.70
C LEU A 139 -6.66 25.53 10.56
N GLU A 140 -5.97 26.44 11.25
CA GLU A 140 -4.80 26.10 12.08
C GLU A 140 -5.12 25.07 13.17
N PRO A 141 -6.24 25.14 13.91
CA PRO A 141 -6.54 24.14 14.93
C PRO A 141 -6.63 22.73 14.37
N THR A 142 -7.08 22.60 13.12
CA THR A 142 -7.17 21.33 12.42
C THR A 142 -5.79 20.81 12.02
N TYR A 143 -4.89 21.69 11.56
CA TYR A 143 -3.49 21.30 11.31
C TYR A 143 -2.80 20.80 12.57
N SER A 144 -2.94 21.53 13.67
CA SER A 144 -2.34 21.21 14.96
C SER A 144 -2.87 19.90 15.54
N ALA A 145 -4.13 19.56 15.30
CA ALA A 145 -4.73 18.30 15.74
C ALA A 145 -4.40 17.10 14.85
N GLU A 146 -4.46 17.26 13.52
CA GLU A 146 -4.44 16.13 12.58
C GLU A 146 -3.06 15.87 11.96
N LEU A 147 -2.22 16.91 11.80
CA LEU A 147 -0.95 16.78 11.09
C LEU A 147 0.25 16.94 12.01
N GLN A 148 0.30 17.97 12.85
CA GLN A 148 1.51 18.29 13.62
C GLN A 148 2.03 17.08 14.41
N GLY A 149 3.29 16.72 14.18
CA GLY A 149 3.94 15.55 14.80
C GLY A 149 3.51 14.18 14.28
N GLN A 150 2.51 14.12 13.37
CA GLN A 150 2.11 12.89 12.72
C GLN A 150 3.05 12.54 11.56
N GLU A 151 3.19 11.24 11.30
CA GLU A 151 4.01 10.73 10.21
C GLU A 151 3.34 11.01 8.85
N VAL A 152 4.12 11.54 7.90
CA VAL A 152 3.61 12.07 6.64
C VAL A 152 2.96 10.99 5.77
N THR A 153 3.53 9.78 5.67
CA THR A 153 2.92 8.69 4.89
C THR A 153 1.54 8.33 5.45
N SER A 154 1.39 8.28 6.77
CA SER A 154 0.14 7.99 7.47
C SER A 154 -0.93 9.05 7.16
N THR A 155 -0.54 10.34 7.16
CA THR A 155 -1.41 11.41 6.67
C THR A 155 -1.82 11.20 5.21
N MET A 156 -0.86 10.92 4.34
CA MET A 156 -1.09 10.73 2.90
C MET A 156 -2.06 9.57 2.63
N LEU A 157 -1.91 8.45 3.34
CA LEU A 157 -2.82 7.31 3.31
C LEU A 157 -4.21 7.68 3.86
N GLY A 158 -4.28 8.47 4.93
CA GLY A 158 -5.53 8.95 5.51
C GLY A 158 -6.35 9.81 4.54
N VAL A 159 -5.70 10.72 3.81
CA VAL A 159 -6.34 11.54 2.77
C VAL A 159 -6.86 10.69 1.62
N LEU A 160 -6.07 9.71 1.16
CA LEU A 160 -6.50 8.77 0.13
C LEU A 160 -7.72 7.95 0.57
N ARG A 161 -7.73 7.49 1.83
CA ARG A 161 -8.86 6.79 2.43
C ARG A 161 -10.10 7.66 2.48
N PHE A 162 -9.98 8.91 2.91
CA PHE A 162 -11.10 9.85 2.92
C PHE A 162 -11.76 9.98 1.54
N PHE A 163 -10.97 10.21 0.48
CA PHE A 163 -11.52 10.32 -0.87
C PHE A 163 -12.17 9.02 -1.35
N ALA A 164 -11.60 7.86 -1.05
CA ALA A 164 -12.19 6.58 -1.41
C ALA A 164 -13.46 6.22 -0.61
N ASP A 165 -13.58 6.69 0.62
CA ASP A 165 -14.78 6.47 1.44
C ASP A 165 -15.98 7.24 0.86
N ILE A 166 -15.77 8.49 0.44
CA ILE A 166 -16.82 9.35 -0.12
C ILE A 166 -17.06 9.12 -1.62
N ALA A 167 -16.06 8.67 -2.36
CA ALA A 167 -16.11 8.52 -3.81
C ALA A 167 -15.29 7.30 -4.29
N PRO A 168 -15.65 6.06 -3.92
CA PRO A 168 -14.87 4.87 -4.27
C PRO A 168 -14.67 4.68 -5.79
N GLN A 169 -15.58 5.23 -6.61
CA GLN A 169 -15.55 5.17 -8.08
C GLN A 169 -14.45 6.03 -8.73
N ILE A 170 -13.81 6.95 -7.99
CA ILE A 170 -12.69 7.77 -8.51
C ILE A 170 -11.32 7.15 -8.24
N VAL A 171 -11.26 6.07 -7.46
CA VAL A 171 -10.01 5.36 -7.20
C VAL A 171 -9.48 4.81 -8.52
N HIS A 172 -8.33 5.32 -8.96
CA HIS A 172 -7.65 4.77 -10.13
C HIS A 172 -7.00 3.42 -9.76
N ARG A 173 -7.20 2.44 -10.65
CA ARG A 173 -6.71 1.07 -10.49
C ARG A 173 -5.77 0.72 -11.65
N ASP A 174 -4.69 0.03 -11.33
CA ASP A 174 -3.73 -0.49 -12.29
C ASP A 174 -4.33 -1.66 -13.11
N PRO A 175 -3.63 -2.18 -14.13
CA PRO A 175 -4.14 -3.30 -14.94
C PRO A 175 -4.46 -4.59 -14.16
N ARG A 176 -3.96 -4.75 -12.93
CA ARG A 176 -4.26 -5.88 -12.04
C ARG A 176 -5.45 -5.61 -11.12
N GLY A 177 -6.04 -4.42 -11.20
CA GLY A 177 -7.16 -3.98 -10.38
C GLY A 177 -6.74 -3.43 -9.02
N GLU A 178 -5.45 -3.28 -8.76
CA GLU A 178 -4.93 -2.72 -7.51
C GLU A 178 -4.84 -1.18 -7.60
N TRP A 179 -4.85 -0.47 -6.47
CA TRP A 179 -4.61 0.97 -6.46
C TRP A 179 -3.27 1.29 -7.11
N THR A 180 -3.23 2.30 -7.98
CA THR A 180 -1.98 2.65 -8.68
C THR A 180 -0.92 3.12 -7.69
N GLY A 181 0.28 2.55 -7.79
CA GLY A 181 1.37 2.83 -6.86
C GLY A 181 1.28 2.07 -5.52
N PHE A 182 0.30 1.19 -5.34
CA PHE A 182 0.10 0.40 -4.13
C PHE A 182 0.18 -1.12 -4.37
N PRO A 183 0.46 -1.92 -3.33
CA PRO A 183 0.83 -1.51 -1.98
C PRO A 183 2.19 -0.80 -1.95
N LEU A 184 2.41 0.00 -0.91
CA LEU A 184 3.73 0.53 -0.60
C LEU A 184 4.69 -0.62 -0.25
N MET A 185 5.96 -0.46 -0.57
CA MET A 185 6.97 -1.48 -0.30
C MET A 185 7.12 -1.71 1.21
N SER A 186 7.05 -2.96 1.65
CA SER A 186 7.19 -3.33 3.06
C SER A 186 8.56 -2.94 3.61
N GLN A 187 8.59 -2.47 4.86
CA GLN A 187 9.80 -2.25 5.63
C GLN A 187 9.79 -3.20 6.84
N PRO A 188 10.81 -4.06 7.01
CA PRO A 188 10.92 -4.93 8.18
C PRO A 188 10.81 -4.14 9.49
N ALA A 189 10.14 -4.74 10.47
CA ALA A 189 9.83 -4.15 11.78
C ALA A 189 8.91 -2.91 11.78
N VAL A 190 8.31 -2.56 10.63
CA VAL A 190 7.32 -1.47 10.55
C VAL A 190 5.95 -2.04 10.24
N GLY A 191 5.06 -2.01 11.25
CA GLY A 191 3.68 -2.49 11.15
C GLY A 191 2.69 -1.48 10.58
N ALA A 192 3.16 -0.32 10.10
CA ALA A 192 2.28 0.68 9.49
C ALA A 192 1.58 0.11 8.24
N PRO A 193 0.36 0.59 7.91
CA PRO A 193 -0.37 0.17 6.72
C PRO A 193 0.43 0.40 5.44
N LEU A 194 0.32 -0.53 4.49
CA LEU A 194 0.94 -0.39 3.16
C LEU A 194 -0.08 -0.01 2.09
N HIS A 195 -1.37 0.02 2.44
CA HIS A 195 -2.46 0.28 1.51
C HIS A 195 -3.54 1.17 2.15
N PRO A 196 -4.13 2.15 1.44
CA PRO A 196 -5.17 3.03 2.01
C PRO A 196 -6.39 2.27 2.55
N GLU A 197 -6.81 1.19 1.88
CA GLU A 197 -7.93 0.34 2.32
C GLU A 197 -7.59 -0.62 3.49
N GLU A 198 -6.34 -0.69 3.96
CA GLU A 198 -5.95 -1.60 5.04
C GLU A 198 -6.51 -1.13 6.41
N PRO A 199 -7.28 -1.98 7.12
CA PRO A 199 -7.78 -1.65 8.47
C PRO A 199 -6.64 -1.35 9.45
N ILE A 200 -6.80 -0.28 10.25
CA ILE A 200 -5.78 0.19 11.20
C ILE A 200 -6.16 -0.24 12.62
N GLY A 201 -5.21 -0.79 13.36
CA GLY A 201 -5.35 -1.08 14.79
C GLY A 201 -6.18 -2.33 15.11
N ASP A 202 -6.69 -3.05 14.10
CA ASP A 202 -7.49 -4.26 14.26
C ASP A 202 -6.94 -5.37 13.34
N ILE A 203 -6.11 -6.25 13.92
CA ILE A 203 -5.45 -7.35 13.20
C ILE A 203 -6.45 -8.38 12.65
N PRO A 204 -7.50 -8.79 13.39
CA PRO A 204 -8.58 -9.61 12.82
C PRO A 204 -9.24 -8.98 11.58
N ALA A 205 -9.62 -7.70 11.64
CA ALA A 205 -10.20 -7.00 10.50
C ALA A 205 -9.21 -6.89 9.34
N ALA A 206 -7.93 -6.61 9.64
CA ALA A 206 -6.87 -6.52 8.64
C ALA A 206 -6.60 -7.87 7.95
N ASN A 207 -6.67 -8.98 8.68
CA ASN A 207 -6.61 -10.33 8.11
C ASN A 207 -7.82 -10.65 7.23
N ALA A 208 -9.03 -10.28 7.67
CA ALA A 208 -10.25 -10.46 6.88
C ALA A 208 -10.18 -9.68 5.56
N TRP A 209 -9.73 -8.42 5.64
CA TRP A 209 -9.45 -7.59 4.46
C TRP A 209 -8.43 -8.26 3.54
N LEU A 210 -7.28 -8.70 4.07
CA LEU A 210 -6.23 -9.33 3.28
C LEU A 210 -6.70 -10.63 2.58
N ASN A 211 -7.52 -11.43 3.25
CA ASN A 211 -8.08 -12.68 2.74
C ASN A 211 -9.14 -12.47 1.64
N SER A 212 -9.79 -11.31 1.63
CA SER A 212 -10.82 -10.96 0.65
C SER A 212 -10.28 -10.51 -0.71
N ARG A 213 -8.98 -10.21 -0.78
CA ARG A 213 -8.30 -9.70 -1.98
C ARG A 213 -7.63 -10.83 -2.72
N ARG A 214 -7.51 -10.71 -4.05
CA ARG A 214 -6.59 -11.56 -4.81
C ARG A 214 -5.13 -11.24 -4.43
N PRO A 215 -4.19 -12.20 -4.56
CA PRO A 215 -2.77 -11.89 -4.50
C PRO A 215 -2.39 -10.81 -5.52
N ASN A 216 -1.41 -9.97 -5.18
CA ASN A 216 -0.93 -8.94 -6.12
C ASN A 216 0.20 -9.49 -7.00
N GLY A 217 -0.15 -9.91 -8.20
CA GLY A 217 0.76 -10.48 -9.18
C GLY A 217 -0.02 -10.95 -10.41
N ASP A 218 0.68 -11.54 -11.36
CA ASP A 218 0.05 -12.09 -12.56
C ASP A 218 -0.27 -13.58 -12.36
N THR A 219 0.59 -14.31 -11.64
CA THR A 219 0.40 -15.73 -11.33
C THR A 219 1.20 -16.14 -10.10
N ARG A 220 0.81 -17.24 -9.47
CA ARG A 220 1.61 -17.95 -8.47
C ARG A 220 2.07 -19.29 -9.01
N VAL A 221 3.34 -19.64 -8.80
CA VAL A 221 3.89 -20.96 -9.12
C VAL A 221 4.17 -21.68 -7.81
N VAL A 222 3.41 -22.75 -7.56
CA VAL A 222 3.55 -23.65 -6.43
C VAL A 222 4.74 -24.58 -6.67
N CYS A 223 5.61 -24.71 -5.66
CA CYS A 223 6.72 -25.66 -5.70
C CYS A 223 6.72 -26.68 -4.58
N GLY A 224 5.78 -26.59 -3.64
CA GLY A 224 5.63 -27.58 -2.59
C GLY A 224 4.38 -27.40 -1.74
N GLN A 225 4.12 -28.42 -0.92
CA GLN A 225 3.13 -28.44 0.14
C GLN A 225 3.79 -28.96 1.43
N LEU A 226 3.40 -28.37 2.55
CA LEU A 226 3.74 -28.87 3.88
C LEU A 226 2.51 -28.80 4.79
N THR A 227 2.24 -29.88 5.50
CA THR A 227 1.17 -29.99 6.47
C THR A 227 1.72 -29.77 7.86
N LYS A 228 1.13 -28.85 8.61
CA LYS A 228 1.48 -28.53 9.98
C LYS A 228 0.22 -28.41 10.83
N ASP A 229 0.14 -29.22 11.88
CA ASP A 229 -1.02 -29.31 12.79
C ASP A 229 -2.33 -29.40 12.00
N ASP A 230 -2.40 -30.42 11.14
CA ASP A 230 -3.51 -30.74 10.21
C ASP A 230 -3.86 -29.66 9.17
N THR A 231 -3.11 -28.56 9.13
CA THR A 231 -3.29 -27.49 8.15
C THR A 231 -2.29 -27.65 7.01
N ALA A 232 -2.78 -27.87 5.79
CA ALA A 232 -1.96 -27.94 4.59
C ALA A 232 -1.65 -26.54 4.04
N TYR A 233 -0.37 -26.25 3.84
CA TYR A 233 0.13 -25.01 3.26
C TYR A 233 0.75 -25.28 1.90
N LEU A 234 0.37 -24.49 0.89
CA LEU A 234 1.08 -24.40 -0.38
C LEU A 234 2.07 -23.25 -0.35
N PHE A 235 3.23 -23.45 -0.94
CA PHE A 235 4.26 -22.43 -1.03
C PHE A 235 4.94 -22.40 -2.40
N GLY A 236 5.54 -21.26 -2.72
CA GLY A 236 6.16 -21.03 -4.00
C GLY A 236 6.45 -19.56 -4.23
N PHE A 237 6.30 -19.07 -5.46
CA PHE A 237 6.65 -17.71 -5.85
C PHE A 237 5.52 -17.00 -6.58
N THR A 238 5.33 -15.72 -6.28
CA THR A 238 4.41 -14.84 -7.02
C THR A 238 5.18 -14.14 -8.13
N PHE A 239 4.72 -14.26 -9.38
CA PHE A 239 5.35 -13.65 -10.55
C PHE A 239 4.57 -12.41 -11.02
N ILE A 240 5.32 -11.39 -11.45
CA ILE A 240 4.85 -10.25 -12.23
C ILE A 240 5.68 -10.24 -13.53
N GLY A 241 5.02 -10.51 -14.65
CA GLY A 241 5.66 -10.93 -15.89
C GLY A 241 6.61 -12.09 -15.62
N GLN A 242 7.88 -11.88 -15.94
CA GLN A 242 8.93 -12.87 -15.79
C GLN A 242 9.70 -12.77 -14.47
N LEU A 243 9.31 -11.90 -13.54
CA LEU A 243 10.05 -11.65 -12.30
C LEU A 243 9.25 -12.06 -11.06
N SER A 244 9.92 -12.60 -10.06
CA SER A 244 9.38 -12.78 -8.71
C SER A 244 10.29 -12.11 -7.68
N PHE A 245 9.68 -11.36 -6.76
CA PHE A 245 10.37 -10.63 -5.68
C PHE A 245 10.05 -11.22 -4.31
N ALA A 246 9.03 -12.08 -4.22
CA ALA A 246 8.55 -12.61 -2.96
C ALA A 246 8.12 -14.07 -3.11
N PRO A 247 8.60 -14.96 -2.23
CA PRO A 247 7.92 -16.24 -2.05
C PRO A 247 6.54 -16.01 -1.41
N PHE A 248 5.63 -16.97 -1.57
CA PHE A 248 4.37 -17.02 -0.85
C PHE A 248 4.26 -18.33 -0.05
N VAL A 249 3.44 -18.27 0.99
CA VAL A 249 2.94 -19.41 1.76
C VAL A 249 1.47 -19.09 2.03
N GLU A 250 0.56 -20.01 1.72
CA GLU A 250 -0.86 -19.86 2.00
C GLU A 250 -1.47 -21.20 2.36
N THR A 251 -2.55 -21.19 3.14
CA THR A 251 -3.36 -22.39 3.35
C THR A 251 -4.04 -22.80 2.05
N THR A 252 -4.27 -24.11 1.89
CA THR A 252 -5.04 -24.66 0.77
C THR A 252 -6.41 -24.00 0.61
N ASP A 253 -7.12 -23.75 1.72
CA ASP A 253 -8.40 -23.01 1.73
C ASP A 253 -8.31 -21.58 1.19
N GLN A 254 -7.19 -20.88 1.42
CA GLN A 254 -6.99 -19.55 0.84
C GLN A 254 -6.66 -19.65 -0.65
N VAL A 255 -5.87 -20.65 -1.07
CA VAL A 255 -5.57 -20.88 -2.49
C VAL A 255 -6.83 -21.23 -3.26
N ASP A 256 -7.72 -22.07 -2.72
CA ASP A 256 -9.02 -22.38 -3.33
C ASP A 256 -9.87 -21.13 -3.52
N ARG A 257 -9.92 -20.24 -2.52
CA ARG A 257 -10.62 -18.96 -2.63
C ARG A 257 -10.01 -18.06 -3.70
N ASP A 258 -8.69 -18.02 -3.81
CA ASP A 258 -8.00 -17.21 -4.82
C ASP A 258 -8.28 -17.73 -6.24
N ILE A 259 -8.27 -19.06 -6.43
CA ILE A 259 -8.61 -19.71 -7.72
C ILE A 259 -10.07 -19.47 -8.08
N ALA A 260 -10.99 -19.62 -7.11
CA ALA A 260 -12.40 -19.32 -7.30
C ALA A 260 -12.63 -17.83 -7.65
N ALA A 261 -11.81 -16.95 -7.09
CA ALA A 261 -11.78 -15.55 -7.47
C ALA A 261 -11.13 -15.32 -8.84
N GLY A 262 -10.56 -16.31 -9.52
CA GLY A 262 -9.97 -16.21 -10.85
C GLY A 262 -8.47 -15.86 -10.88
N PHE A 263 -7.76 -16.01 -9.76
CA PHE A 263 -6.31 -15.80 -9.73
C PHE A 263 -5.55 -17.08 -10.15
N PRO A 264 -4.60 -17.01 -11.10
CA PRO A 264 -3.89 -18.20 -11.58
C PRO A 264 -2.92 -18.79 -10.55
N TYR A 265 -3.06 -20.09 -10.29
CA TYR A 265 -2.08 -20.92 -9.60
C TYR A 265 -1.59 -22.02 -10.54
N LEU A 266 -0.27 -22.08 -10.73
CA LEU A 266 0.41 -23.02 -11.60
C LEU A 266 1.36 -23.90 -10.77
N GLN A 267 1.72 -25.06 -11.30
CA GLN A 267 2.76 -25.94 -10.77
C GLN A 267 3.79 -26.19 -11.88
N GLY A 268 5.07 -26.12 -11.53
CA GLY A 268 6.17 -26.28 -12.47
C GLY A 268 7.53 -26.44 -11.79
N GLN A 269 8.55 -26.82 -12.57
CA GLN A 269 9.91 -27.04 -12.07
C GLN A 269 10.72 -25.74 -12.05
N LEU A 270 10.70 -25.04 -10.91
CA LEU A 270 11.40 -23.75 -10.75
C LEU A 270 12.90 -23.83 -11.04
N GLU A 271 13.59 -24.85 -10.51
CA GLU A 271 15.06 -25.01 -10.62
C GLU A 271 15.57 -24.99 -12.07
N ARG A 272 14.74 -25.45 -13.02
CA ARG A 272 15.11 -25.55 -14.44
C ARG A 272 14.73 -24.33 -15.26
N ASN A 273 13.78 -23.53 -14.77
CA ASN A 273 13.12 -22.49 -15.56
C ASN A 273 13.30 -21.09 -14.98
N VAL A 274 14.02 -20.97 -13.86
CA VAL A 274 14.15 -19.74 -13.09
C VAL A 274 15.60 -19.56 -12.64
N GLN A 275 16.10 -18.33 -12.76
CA GLN A 275 17.44 -17.93 -12.35
C GLN A 275 17.38 -16.83 -11.29
N ASN A 276 18.33 -16.84 -10.37
CA ASN A 276 18.49 -15.75 -9.40
C ASN A 276 19.16 -14.55 -10.10
N VAL A 277 18.48 -13.40 -10.09
CA VAL A 277 18.96 -12.13 -10.67
C VAL A 277 18.97 -11.00 -9.64
N THR A 278 19.04 -11.33 -8.35
CA THR A 278 18.97 -10.37 -7.23
C THR A 278 19.94 -9.19 -7.40
N GLU A 279 21.14 -9.46 -7.90
CA GLU A 279 22.18 -8.45 -8.17
C GLU A 279 21.73 -7.34 -9.14
N LYS A 280 20.75 -7.60 -10.02
CA LYS A 280 20.19 -6.62 -10.95
C LYS A 280 19.13 -5.73 -10.32
N PHE A 281 18.71 -6.04 -9.09
CA PHE A 281 17.64 -5.35 -8.36
C PHE A 281 18.09 -4.99 -6.94
N PRO A 282 19.15 -4.19 -6.76
CA PRO A 282 19.64 -3.79 -5.43
C PRO A 282 18.58 -3.09 -4.56
N GLN A 283 17.59 -2.47 -5.20
CA GLN A 283 16.47 -1.79 -4.57
C GLN A 283 15.40 -2.71 -3.98
N ALA A 284 15.36 -4.01 -4.34
CA ALA A 284 14.43 -4.98 -3.75
C ALA A 284 14.69 -5.21 -2.25
N ARG A 285 15.96 -5.06 -1.80
CA ARG A 285 16.44 -5.05 -0.39
C ARG A 285 16.04 -6.25 0.48
N GLN A 286 15.12 -7.11 0.06
CA GLN A 286 14.51 -8.18 0.84
C GLN A 286 14.31 -9.41 -0.04
N GLY A 287 15.05 -10.48 0.26
CA GLY A 287 14.91 -11.76 -0.44
C GLY A 287 15.60 -11.82 -1.80
N ALA A 288 15.43 -12.96 -2.47
CA ALA A 288 15.97 -13.19 -3.80
C ALA A 288 14.99 -12.68 -4.87
N VAL A 289 15.52 -12.04 -5.91
CA VAL A 289 14.77 -11.76 -7.13
C VAL A 289 15.02 -12.87 -8.13
N LEU A 290 13.94 -13.49 -8.57
CA LEU A 290 13.95 -14.60 -9.48
C LEU A 290 13.44 -14.16 -10.86
N HIS A 291 14.05 -14.65 -11.93
CA HIS A 291 13.66 -14.37 -13.30
C HIS A 291 13.40 -15.66 -14.07
N SER A 292 12.27 -15.73 -14.77
CA SER A 292 11.99 -16.79 -15.73
C SER A 292 12.29 -16.31 -17.15
N PRO A 293 13.27 -16.90 -17.87
CA PRO A 293 13.61 -16.49 -19.24
C PRO A 293 12.46 -16.61 -20.24
N ASN A 294 11.53 -17.53 -19.99
CA ASN A 294 10.36 -17.77 -20.82
C ASN A 294 9.10 -17.36 -20.04
N ASP A 295 8.00 -17.12 -20.75
CA ASP A 295 6.70 -16.94 -20.10
C ASP A 295 6.40 -18.14 -19.17
N VAL A 296 5.92 -17.87 -17.96
CA VAL A 296 5.63 -18.88 -16.93
C VAL A 296 4.67 -19.95 -17.47
N THR A 297 3.71 -19.59 -18.32
CA THR A 297 2.73 -20.54 -18.88
C THR A 297 3.33 -21.52 -19.89
N THR A 298 4.58 -21.35 -20.30
CA THR A 298 5.27 -22.28 -21.23
C THR A 298 5.88 -23.49 -20.53
N TRP A 299 6.09 -23.41 -19.22
CA TRP A 299 6.74 -24.47 -18.44
C TRP A 299 6.02 -24.84 -17.13
N ALA A 300 4.98 -24.08 -16.75
CA ALA A 300 4.11 -24.39 -15.63
C ALA A 300 2.67 -24.61 -16.10
N THR A 301 1.97 -25.52 -15.43
CA THR A 301 0.58 -25.88 -15.76
C THR A 301 -0.36 -25.52 -14.61
N PRO A 302 -1.62 -25.15 -14.88
CA PRO A 302 -2.60 -24.91 -13.83
C PRO A 302 -2.70 -26.07 -12.84
N ILE A 303 -2.77 -25.76 -11.55
CA ILE A 303 -2.94 -26.79 -10.53
C ILE A 303 -4.34 -27.40 -10.63
N ILE A 304 -4.42 -28.73 -10.59
CA ILE A 304 -5.68 -29.48 -10.70
C ILE A 304 -6.23 -29.78 -9.30
N ARG A 305 -5.35 -29.89 -8.29
CA ARG A 305 -5.69 -30.11 -6.88
C ARG A 305 -4.83 -29.21 -6.01
N THR A 306 -5.49 -28.50 -5.10
CA THR A 306 -4.84 -27.61 -4.12
C THR A 306 -4.34 -28.36 -2.90
N LYS A 307 -4.97 -29.49 -2.55
CA LYS A 307 -4.54 -30.37 -1.46
C LYS A 307 -4.16 -31.75 -2.03
N GLN A 308 -2.96 -32.22 -1.71
CA GLN A 308 -2.61 -33.64 -1.87
C GLN A 308 -2.47 -34.32 -0.51
N ASP A 309 -2.58 -35.65 -0.53
CA ASP A 309 -2.56 -36.48 0.68
C ASP A 309 -1.17 -36.53 1.32
N GLU A 310 -0.12 -36.46 0.51
CA GLU A 310 1.28 -36.45 0.97
C GLU A 310 1.89 -35.07 0.76
N ASP A 311 2.75 -34.66 1.69
CA ASP A 311 3.55 -33.44 1.53
C ASP A 311 4.67 -33.67 0.51
N TRP A 312 4.97 -32.62 -0.26
CA TRP A 312 6.11 -32.62 -1.18
C TRP A 312 6.87 -31.31 -1.05
N LEU A 313 8.18 -31.45 -0.84
CA LEU A 313 9.09 -30.30 -0.75
C LEU A 313 9.99 -30.32 -1.99
N PRO A 314 10.37 -29.14 -2.52
CA PRO A 314 11.39 -29.08 -3.56
C PRO A 314 12.73 -29.63 -3.01
N ALA A 315 13.57 -30.17 -3.90
CA ALA A 315 14.86 -30.74 -3.48
C ALA A 315 15.80 -29.69 -2.86
N PHE A 316 15.63 -28.42 -3.23
CA PHE A 316 16.37 -27.28 -2.68
C PHE A 316 15.57 -26.56 -1.60
N GLY A 317 16.27 -26.03 -0.60
CA GLY A 317 15.67 -25.09 0.36
C GLY A 317 14.61 -25.70 1.28
N VAL A 318 14.58 -27.02 1.45
CA VAL A 318 13.66 -27.76 2.35
C VAL A 318 13.55 -27.08 3.71
N GLU A 319 14.68 -26.82 4.37
CA GLU A 319 14.71 -26.19 5.68
C GLU A 319 14.15 -24.76 5.65
N GLN A 320 14.43 -24.00 4.58
CA GLN A 320 13.92 -22.65 4.41
C GLN A 320 12.39 -22.63 4.26
N TRP A 321 11.83 -23.54 3.45
CA TRP A 321 10.38 -23.67 3.28
C TRP A 321 9.70 -24.09 4.58
N SER A 322 10.25 -25.06 5.30
CA SER A 322 9.72 -25.47 6.60
C SER A 322 9.72 -24.33 7.63
N ARG A 323 10.76 -23.48 7.64
CA ARG A 323 10.81 -22.27 8.48
C ARG A 323 9.75 -21.25 8.06
N MET A 324 9.58 -21.02 6.77
CA MET A 324 8.57 -20.09 6.24
C MET A 324 7.14 -20.54 6.57
N VAL A 325 6.82 -21.81 6.38
CA VAL A 325 5.52 -22.39 6.77
C VAL A 325 5.31 -22.29 8.28
N THR A 326 6.38 -22.53 9.05
CA THR A 326 6.32 -22.37 10.51
C THR A 326 6.03 -20.93 10.93
N ALA A 327 6.58 -19.93 10.24
CA ALA A 327 6.35 -18.52 10.55
C ALA A 327 4.91 -18.06 10.25
N GLU A 328 4.24 -18.70 9.30
CA GLU A 328 2.86 -18.41 8.89
C GLU A 328 1.83 -19.20 9.71
N HIS A 329 2.29 -20.21 10.47
CA HIS A 329 1.43 -21.00 11.32
C HIS A 329 0.98 -20.21 12.55
N PRO A 330 -0.33 -20.21 12.89
CA PRO A 330 -0.85 -19.48 14.05
C PRO A 330 -0.12 -19.81 15.37
N GLY A 331 0.04 -18.81 16.23
CA GLY A 331 0.59 -18.98 17.58
C GLY A 331 2.12 -19.11 17.67
N VAL A 332 2.85 -19.13 16.55
CA VAL A 332 4.33 -19.15 16.55
C VAL A 332 4.91 -17.76 16.80
N PHE A 333 4.30 -16.72 16.21
CA PHE A 333 4.68 -15.32 16.37
C PHE A 333 3.47 -14.51 16.87
N PRO A 334 3.69 -13.33 17.49
CA PRO A 334 2.61 -12.40 17.77
C PRO A 334 1.83 -12.06 16.50
N ASP A 335 0.50 -11.97 16.59
CA ASP A 335 -0.38 -11.83 15.42
C ASP A 335 -0.01 -10.66 14.50
N PHE A 336 0.46 -9.54 15.06
CA PHE A 336 0.87 -8.38 14.27
C PHE A 336 2.14 -8.65 13.42
N VAL A 337 3.04 -9.51 13.91
CA VAL A 337 4.26 -9.92 13.18
C VAL A 337 3.87 -10.87 12.05
N ALA A 338 3.11 -11.92 12.37
CA ALA A 338 2.62 -12.89 11.38
C ALA A 338 1.81 -12.19 10.27
N TYR A 339 0.92 -11.27 10.65
CA TYR A 339 0.16 -10.45 9.71
C TYR A 339 1.07 -9.62 8.80
N SER A 340 2.08 -8.93 9.36
CA SER A 340 2.96 -8.05 8.58
C SER A 340 3.77 -8.82 7.53
N GLU A 341 4.28 -10.01 7.87
CA GLU A 341 4.99 -10.87 6.92
C GLU A 341 4.07 -11.38 5.81
N ARG A 342 2.92 -11.93 6.19
CA ARG A 342 1.94 -12.47 5.26
C ARG A 342 1.41 -11.39 4.31
N ARG A 343 1.09 -10.21 4.83
CA ARG A 343 0.68 -9.02 4.07
C ARG A 343 1.72 -8.66 3.02
N ALA A 344 2.99 -8.61 3.39
CA ALA A 344 4.07 -8.27 2.45
C ALA A 344 4.18 -9.28 1.30
N ARG A 345 4.09 -10.58 1.59
CA ARG A 345 4.15 -11.65 0.58
C ARG A 345 2.90 -11.69 -0.30
N ARG A 346 1.71 -11.56 0.30
CA ARG A 346 0.43 -11.67 -0.41
C ARG A 346 0.14 -10.47 -1.31
N LEU A 347 0.42 -9.27 -0.82
CA LEU A 347 0.30 -8.04 -1.62
C LEU A 347 1.55 -7.79 -2.49
N ASN A 348 2.55 -8.69 -2.44
CA ASN A 348 3.81 -8.57 -3.17
C ASN A 348 4.48 -7.21 -2.96
N ALA A 349 4.44 -6.72 -1.72
CA ALA A 349 5.00 -5.45 -1.29
C ALA A 349 6.54 -5.49 -1.19
N LEU A 350 7.20 -6.41 -1.89
CA LEU A 350 8.66 -6.46 -2.03
C LEU A 350 9.10 -5.95 -3.41
N VAL A 351 8.13 -5.69 -4.30
CA VAL A 351 8.37 -5.13 -5.62
C VAL A 351 8.77 -3.66 -5.47
N PRO A 352 9.94 -3.26 -5.97
CA PRO A 352 10.33 -1.86 -5.98
C PRO A 352 9.38 -1.02 -6.83
N PRO A 353 9.13 0.25 -6.46
CA PRO A 353 8.41 1.18 -7.33
C PRO A 353 9.15 1.31 -8.68
N ARG A 354 8.38 1.38 -9.77
CA ARG A 354 8.89 1.46 -11.15
C ARG A 354 9.18 2.88 -11.59
#